data_AF-A0A934UT91-F1
#
_entry.id   AF-A0A934UT91-F1
#
_cell.length_a   1.000
_cell.length_b   1.000
_cell.length_c   1.000
_cell.angle_alpha   90.00
_cell.angle_beta   90.00
_cell.angle_gamma   90.00
#
_symmetry.space_group_name_H-M   'P 1'
#
loop_
_entity.id
_entity.type
_entity.pdbx_description
1 polymer ?
#
loop_
_entity_poly.entity_id
_entity_poly.type
_entity_poly.pdbx_seq_one_letter_code
_entity_poly.pdbx_strand_id
1 'polypeptide(L)'
;MSRTLTVPVHVRARGKAPRGPRRTRRGLVIASFLGPALVVLGALVVYPIVYTVVRSLFDRGGQQFVGWQNYVTMFTNDTTFTAIRNNLMWVLVAPAACTILGLIFAVLLEKLGWKTAFKLIVFMPMAISMLAAGVIFRGLFQENPQLGAVNAAIVGVNSVFSDQASYPGAKPRDGFGVVADQGVIASEGEVAPGSVQDFPLTGVRQSNVPEEARDAQAVSSVSGTEISGTVFLDVIRGGGGVDGEIEAGKKGLPGIRVDAVAADGSIRGFATTGAGGEYTIEGLDAGETYRVALPAANFDAGAQGVSWLSSAFINAVIILAYIWIWAGFAMVMIASGLSAMDRSLQDAARTDGANEWQVFTKITAPLLAPVLVVVFITLLINVLKIFDLVYVIPPGASKPAANVIAVEMWTVSFGGGNDHGLGSALAILLLILVLPSMVINVRRFREERGR
;
A
#
# COMPACT_ATOMS: atom_id res chain seq x y z
N MET A 1 47.40 -90.96 30.25
CA MET A 1 48.32 -89.81 30.20
C MET A 1 47.50 -88.52 30.13
N SER A 2 47.11 -87.97 31.28
CA SER A 2 46.33 -86.71 31.35
C SER A 2 47.28 -85.54 31.56
N ARG A 3 47.36 -84.65 30.57
CA ARG A 3 48.17 -83.42 30.63
C ARG A 3 47.42 -82.35 31.41
N THR A 4 47.94 -82.03 32.60
CA THR A 4 47.55 -80.87 33.40
C THR A 4 48.00 -79.60 32.69
N LEU A 5 47.05 -78.78 32.23
CA LEU A 5 47.30 -77.45 31.66
C LEU A 5 47.42 -76.42 32.79
N THR A 6 48.64 -76.08 33.18
CA THR A 6 48.93 -74.91 34.03
C THR A 6 48.82 -73.64 33.19
N VAL A 7 47.83 -72.81 33.47
CA VAL A 7 47.69 -71.46 32.91
C VAL A 7 48.53 -70.49 33.75
N PRO A 8 49.51 -69.74 33.17
CA PRO A 8 50.22 -68.73 33.92
C PRO A 8 49.35 -67.49 34.09
N VAL A 9 49.02 -67.15 35.35
CA VAL A 9 48.36 -65.88 35.70
C VAL A 9 49.36 -64.74 35.49
N HIS A 10 49.18 -63.96 34.43
CA HIS A 10 49.88 -62.68 34.28
C HIS A 10 49.27 -61.67 35.25
N VAL A 11 49.96 -61.45 36.38
CA VAL A 11 49.67 -60.31 37.27
C VAL A 11 50.04 -59.03 36.51
N ARG A 12 49.04 -58.35 35.96
CA ARG A 12 49.18 -57.00 35.41
C ARG A 12 49.63 -56.07 36.53
N ALA A 13 50.89 -55.64 36.50
CA ALA A 13 51.35 -54.54 37.32
C ALA A 13 50.45 -53.32 37.06
N ARG A 14 49.82 -52.79 38.11
CA ARG A 14 49.10 -51.51 38.06
C ARG A 14 50.10 -50.41 37.70
N GLY A 15 50.18 -50.05 36.42
CA GLY A 15 50.88 -48.85 35.98
C GLY A 15 50.28 -47.63 36.69
N LYS A 16 51.11 -46.85 37.39
CA LYS A 16 50.74 -45.52 37.88
C LYS A 16 50.29 -44.68 36.69
N ALA A 17 49.01 -44.33 36.64
CA ALA A 17 48.48 -43.41 35.64
C ALA A 17 49.28 -42.09 35.71
N PRO A 18 49.78 -41.55 34.58
CA PRO A 18 50.47 -40.28 34.58
C PRO A 18 49.46 -39.18 34.92
N ARG A 19 49.58 -38.62 36.13
CA ARG A 19 48.90 -37.37 36.52
C ARG A 19 49.58 -36.20 35.79
N GLY A 20 49.24 -36.03 34.51
CA GLY A 20 49.69 -34.90 33.70
C GLY A 20 48.80 -33.67 33.86
N PRO A 21 49.34 -32.44 33.76
CA PRO A 21 48.61 -31.17 33.86
C PRO A 21 47.80 -30.91 32.58
N ARG A 22 46.79 -31.74 32.31
CA ARG A 22 46.03 -31.72 31.06
C ARG A 22 44.81 -30.79 31.09
N ARG A 23 44.29 -30.42 32.26
CA ARG A 23 43.05 -29.64 32.37
C ARG A 23 43.25 -28.15 32.12
N THR A 24 44.36 -27.58 32.61
CA THR A 24 44.73 -26.17 32.44
C THR A 24 45.19 -25.85 31.02
N ARG A 25 46.03 -26.69 30.39
CA ARG A 25 46.39 -26.52 28.96
C ARG A 25 45.18 -26.60 28.03
N ARG A 26 44.21 -27.48 28.32
CA ARG A 26 42.98 -27.59 27.51
C ARG A 26 42.08 -26.36 27.66
N GLY A 27 41.94 -25.83 28.87
CA GLY A 27 41.22 -24.57 29.11
C GLY A 27 41.87 -23.37 28.42
N LEU A 28 43.21 -23.29 28.43
CA LEU A 28 43.94 -22.21 27.77
C LEU A 28 43.82 -22.26 26.24
N VAL A 29 43.80 -23.45 25.65
CA VAL A 29 43.57 -23.64 24.20
C VAL A 29 42.13 -23.31 23.82
N ILE A 30 41.14 -23.72 24.62
CA ILE A 30 39.74 -23.34 24.40
C ILE A 30 39.59 -21.82 24.49
N ALA A 31 40.19 -21.18 25.51
CA ALA A 31 40.17 -19.74 25.68
C ALA A 31 40.90 -18.99 24.56
N SER A 32 42.01 -19.51 24.02
CA SER A 32 42.71 -18.87 22.90
C SER A 32 41.92 -18.95 21.60
N PHE A 33 41.16 -20.03 21.36
CA PHE A 33 40.31 -20.17 20.18
C PHE A 33 38.98 -19.40 20.29
N LEU A 34 38.34 -19.38 21.47
CA LEU A 34 37.07 -18.67 21.70
C LEU A 34 37.27 -17.19 22.06
N GLY A 35 38.41 -16.83 22.61
CA GLY A 35 38.71 -15.48 23.10
C GLY A 35 38.46 -14.39 22.06
N PRO A 36 39.05 -14.47 20.85
CA PRO A 36 38.82 -13.46 19.81
C PRO A 36 37.33 -13.32 19.43
N ALA A 37 36.61 -14.44 19.29
CA ALA A 37 35.18 -14.41 18.97
C ALA A 37 34.35 -13.78 20.10
N LEU A 38 34.65 -14.09 21.36
CA LEU A 38 33.97 -13.50 22.53
C LEU A 38 34.26 -12.01 22.67
N VAL A 39 35.48 -11.56 22.37
CA VAL A 39 35.82 -10.13 22.35
C VAL A 39 35.03 -9.40 21.28
N VAL A 40 34.98 -9.94 20.06
CA VAL A 40 34.20 -9.34 18.96
C VAL A 40 32.71 -9.31 19.28
N LEU A 41 32.14 -10.40 19.80
CA LEU A 41 30.73 -10.45 20.22
C LEU A 41 30.45 -9.49 21.38
N GLY A 42 31.37 -9.42 22.35
CA GLY A 42 31.30 -8.47 23.46
C GLY A 42 31.27 -7.02 22.97
N ALA A 43 32.16 -6.67 22.04
CA ALA A 43 32.28 -5.32 21.51
C ALA A 43 31.15 -4.93 20.54
N LEU A 44 30.69 -5.83 19.67
CA LEU A 44 29.70 -5.52 18.63
C LEU A 44 28.25 -5.77 19.04
N VAL A 45 28.00 -6.64 20.01
CA VAL A 45 26.63 -7.00 20.42
C VAL A 45 26.37 -6.59 21.86
N VAL A 46 27.18 -7.08 22.80
CA VAL A 46 26.90 -6.87 24.23
C VAL A 46 27.09 -5.40 24.63
N TYR A 47 28.18 -4.77 24.20
CA TYR A 47 28.48 -3.38 24.52
C TYR A 47 27.40 -2.41 24.01
N PRO A 48 26.98 -2.44 22.72
CA PRO A 48 25.91 -1.56 22.25
C PRO A 48 24.57 -1.79 22.96
N ILE A 49 24.23 -3.03 23.31
CA ILE A 49 23.01 -3.32 24.08
C ILE A 49 23.10 -2.68 25.47
N VAL A 50 24.19 -2.93 26.21
CA VAL A 50 24.39 -2.36 27.55
C VAL A 50 24.43 -0.83 27.47
N TYR A 51 25.14 -0.27 26.49
CA TYR A 51 25.18 1.17 26.26
C TYR A 51 23.78 1.73 26.01
N THR A 52 22.96 1.07 25.19
CA THR A 52 21.57 1.49 24.91
C THR A 52 20.69 1.43 26.18
N VAL A 53 20.84 0.38 27.00
CA VAL A 53 20.13 0.28 28.29
C VAL A 53 20.55 1.38 29.26
N VAL A 54 21.84 1.71 29.33
CA VAL A 54 22.30 2.82 30.17
C VAL A 54 21.79 4.14 29.60
N ARG A 55 21.94 4.34 28.29
CA ARG A 55 21.56 5.57 27.57
C ARG A 55 20.08 5.91 27.68
N SER A 56 19.20 4.91 27.77
CA SER A 56 17.76 5.11 27.96
C SER A 56 17.37 5.69 29.32
N LEU A 57 18.29 5.68 30.30
CA LEU A 57 18.09 6.27 31.64
C LEU A 57 18.63 7.70 31.75
N PHE A 58 19.20 8.25 30.68
CA PHE A 58 19.73 9.61 30.63
C PHE A 58 18.85 10.52 29.77
N ASP A 59 19.01 11.83 29.96
CA ASP A 59 18.33 12.88 29.20
C ASP A 59 18.68 12.86 27.70
N ARG A 60 18.12 13.81 26.95
CA ARG A 60 18.35 14.00 25.51
C ARG A 60 19.84 14.03 25.14
N GLY A 61 20.66 14.77 25.90
CA GLY A 61 22.09 14.94 25.64
C GLY A 61 22.97 13.84 26.23
N GLY A 62 22.60 13.24 27.36
CA GLY A 62 23.38 12.21 28.06
C GLY A 62 24.14 12.72 29.25
N GLN A 63 23.83 13.93 29.68
CA GLN A 63 24.53 14.64 30.72
C GLN A 63 23.89 14.38 32.08
N GLN A 64 22.57 14.17 32.12
CA GLN A 64 21.82 14.00 33.36
C GLN A 64 21.10 12.66 33.40
N PHE A 65 21.17 11.99 34.54
CA PHE A 65 20.40 10.78 34.80
C PHE A 65 18.95 11.17 35.12
N VAL A 66 18.00 10.69 34.30
CA VAL A 66 16.57 10.97 34.41
C VAL A 66 15.75 9.74 34.83
N GLY A 67 16.41 8.60 35.06
CA GLY A 67 15.77 7.36 35.49
C GLY A 67 14.75 6.85 34.47
N TRP A 68 13.50 6.65 34.90
CA TRP A 68 12.43 6.09 34.05
C TRP A 68 11.69 7.13 33.21
N GLN A 69 12.11 8.41 33.23
CA GLN A 69 11.36 9.48 32.57
C GLN A 69 11.12 9.22 31.07
N ASN A 70 12.13 8.73 30.34
CA ASN A 70 11.98 8.40 28.92
C ASN A 70 10.90 7.31 28.67
N TYR A 71 10.77 6.36 29.60
CA TYR A 71 9.77 5.30 29.54
C TYR A 71 8.37 5.79 29.87
N VAL A 72 8.23 6.87 30.66
CA VAL A 72 6.95 7.55 30.84
C VAL A 72 6.63 8.35 29.58
N THR A 73 7.59 9.13 29.08
CA THR A 73 7.45 9.98 27.90
C THR A 73 6.98 9.21 26.66
N MET A 74 7.48 7.98 26.46
CA MET A 74 7.07 7.16 25.31
C MET A 74 5.58 6.76 25.32
N PHE A 75 4.93 6.72 26.48
CA PHE A 75 3.49 6.42 26.57
C PHE A 75 2.61 7.67 26.66
N THR A 76 3.19 8.85 26.90
CA THR A 76 2.46 10.12 26.96
C THR A 76 2.50 10.90 25.66
N ASN A 77 3.45 10.62 24.76
CA ASN A 77 3.56 11.30 23.47
C ASN A 77 2.67 10.63 22.40
N ASP A 78 1.83 11.43 21.74
CA ASP A 78 0.89 10.99 20.71
C ASP A 78 1.57 10.28 19.52
N THR A 79 2.75 10.76 19.11
CA THR A 79 3.50 10.16 17.98
C THR A 79 3.99 8.75 18.32
N THR A 80 4.48 8.59 19.53
CA THR A 80 5.01 7.33 20.03
C THR A 80 3.88 6.34 20.36
N PHE A 81 2.77 6.81 20.92
CA PHE A 81 1.59 5.97 21.13
C PHE A 81 1.02 5.47 19.80
N THR A 82 0.97 6.33 18.78
CA THR A 82 0.59 5.93 17.41
C THR A 82 1.52 4.85 16.86
N ALA A 83 2.84 5.01 17.07
CA ALA A 83 3.84 4.02 16.66
C ALA A 83 3.66 2.65 17.33
N ILE A 84 3.29 2.62 18.62
CA ILE A 84 3.00 1.39 19.37
C ILE A 84 1.72 0.74 18.85
N ARG A 85 0.63 1.49 18.70
CA ARG A 85 -0.64 0.98 18.15
C ARG A 85 -0.47 0.40 16.76
N ASN A 86 0.25 1.11 15.90
CA ASN A 86 0.53 0.64 14.55
C ASN A 86 1.39 -0.64 14.57
N ASN A 87 2.37 -0.77 15.47
CA ASN A 87 3.13 -2.02 15.61
C ASN A 87 2.24 -3.21 15.97
N LEU A 88 1.24 -3.02 16.84
CA LEU A 88 0.27 -4.07 17.16
C LEU A 88 -0.55 -4.48 15.92
N MET A 89 -1.03 -3.49 15.15
CA MET A 89 -1.71 -3.75 13.87
C MET A 89 -0.81 -4.55 12.92
N TRP A 90 0.44 -4.12 12.75
CA TRP A 90 1.44 -4.78 11.92
C TRP A 90 1.66 -6.24 12.33
N VAL A 91 1.91 -6.48 13.62
CA VAL A 91 2.13 -7.82 14.21
C VAL A 91 0.95 -8.77 13.97
N LEU A 92 -0.28 -8.26 14.02
CA LEU A 92 -1.48 -9.07 13.85
C LEU A 92 -1.82 -9.31 12.38
N VAL A 93 -1.77 -8.27 11.55
CA VAL A 93 -2.31 -8.31 10.18
C VAL A 93 -1.29 -8.86 9.18
N ALA A 94 -0.06 -8.34 9.18
CA ALA A 94 0.88 -8.64 8.10
C ALA A 94 1.38 -10.11 8.11
N PRO A 95 1.83 -10.70 9.23
CA PRO A 95 2.23 -12.10 9.26
C PRO A 95 1.06 -13.04 8.94
N ALA A 96 -0.13 -12.78 9.48
CA ALA A 96 -1.32 -13.60 9.22
C ALA A 96 -1.71 -13.56 7.74
N ALA A 97 -1.78 -12.38 7.13
CA ALA A 97 -2.10 -12.23 5.71
C ALA A 97 -1.08 -12.94 4.82
N CYS A 98 0.22 -12.75 5.07
CA CYS A 98 1.28 -13.44 4.33
C CYS A 98 1.23 -14.96 4.47
N THR A 99 0.99 -15.49 5.68
CA THR A 99 0.89 -16.94 5.90
C THR A 99 -0.35 -17.53 5.25
N ILE A 100 -1.51 -16.86 5.33
CA ILE A 100 -2.75 -17.30 4.69
C ILE A 100 -2.62 -17.29 3.17
N LEU A 101 -2.17 -16.17 2.59
CA LEU A 101 -1.96 -16.07 1.13
C LEU A 101 -0.89 -17.04 0.66
N GLY A 102 0.20 -17.20 1.43
CA GLY A 102 1.24 -18.17 1.15
C GLY A 102 0.71 -19.61 1.12
N LEU A 103 -0.15 -19.98 2.08
CA LEU A 103 -0.78 -21.30 2.12
C LEU A 103 -1.74 -21.52 0.94
N ILE A 104 -2.58 -20.52 0.62
CA ILE A 104 -3.48 -20.57 -0.54
C ILE A 104 -2.66 -20.80 -1.82
N PHE A 105 -1.62 -19.98 -2.06
CA PHE A 105 -0.78 -20.14 -3.24
C PHE A 105 -0.02 -21.46 -3.24
N ALA A 106 0.47 -21.94 -2.09
CA ALA A 106 1.19 -23.21 -2.00
C ALA A 106 0.32 -24.40 -2.43
N VAL A 107 -0.95 -24.42 -1.99
CA VAL A 107 -1.92 -25.46 -2.35
C VAL A 107 -2.33 -25.35 -3.82
N LEU A 108 -2.63 -24.14 -4.31
CA LEU A 108 -3.02 -23.95 -5.72
C LEU A 108 -1.90 -24.36 -6.68
N LEU A 109 -0.66 -24.04 -6.32
CA LEU A 109 0.52 -24.31 -7.11
C LEU A 109 0.82 -25.80 -7.31
N GLU A 110 0.36 -26.67 -6.40
CA GLU A 110 0.52 -28.11 -6.54
C GLU A 110 -0.15 -28.66 -7.81
N LYS A 111 -1.21 -27.98 -8.27
CA LYS A 111 -1.99 -28.36 -9.46
C LYS A 111 -1.46 -27.75 -10.77
N LEU A 112 -0.47 -26.86 -10.72
CA LEU A 112 0.07 -26.17 -11.90
C LEU A 112 1.22 -26.96 -12.55
N GLY A 113 1.12 -27.19 -13.86
CA GLY A 113 2.18 -27.85 -14.63
C GLY A 113 3.50 -27.07 -14.67
N TRP A 114 3.46 -25.74 -14.58
CA TRP A 114 4.65 -24.85 -14.64
C TRP A 114 5.03 -24.29 -13.26
N LYS A 115 4.79 -25.08 -12.22
CA LYS A 115 4.96 -24.67 -10.81
C LYS A 115 6.33 -24.02 -10.51
N THR A 116 7.42 -24.51 -11.10
CA THR A 116 8.76 -23.96 -10.85
C THR A 116 8.89 -22.51 -11.31
N ALA A 117 8.41 -22.19 -12.51
CA ALA A 117 8.45 -20.82 -13.03
C ALA A 117 7.60 -19.88 -12.18
N PHE A 118 6.40 -20.33 -11.77
CA PHE A 118 5.53 -19.55 -10.90
C PHE A 118 6.16 -19.31 -9.52
N LYS A 119 6.84 -20.32 -8.92
CA LYS A 119 7.59 -20.11 -7.66
C LYS A 119 8.62 -19.01 -7.80
N LEU A 120 9.39 -19.02 -8.90
CA LEU A 120 10.42 -18.02 -9.14
C LEU A 120 9.82 -16.62 -9.27
N ILE A 121 8.74 -16.46 -10.03
CA ILE A 121 8.07 -15.16 -10.22
C ILE A 121 7.54 -14.62 -8.90
N VAL A 122 6.81 -15.43 -8.12
CA VAL A 122 6.22 -14.99 -6.85
C VAL A 122 7.27 -14.78 -5.76
N PHE A 123 8.42 -15.47 -5.84
CA PHE A 123 9.54 -15.31 -4.89
C PHE A 123 10.48 -14.15 -5.26
N MET A 124 10.55 -13.76 -6.54
CA MET A 124 11.42 -12.70 -7.05
C MET A 124 11.32 -11.35 -6.31
N PRO A 125 10.13 -10.88 -5.86
CA PRO A 125 10.01 -9.65 -5.08
C PRO A 125 10.90 -9.59 -3.84
N MET A 126 11.17 -10.73 -3.19
CA MET A 126 12.08 -10.76 -2.02
C MET A 126 13.52 -10.38 -2.39
N ALA A 127 13.94 -10.65 -3.63
CA ALA A 127 15.27 -10.28 -4.09
C ALA A 127 15.43 -8.76 -4.24
N ILE A 128 14.32 -8.02 -4.32
CA ILE A 128 14.31 -6.57 -4.41
C ILE A 128 14.44 -5.98 -3.00
N SER A 129 15.30 -4.96 -2.86
CA SER A 129 15.40 -4.20 -1.60
C SER A 129 14.04 -3.62 -1.20
N MET A 130 13.68 -3.70 0.09
CA MET A 130 12.45 -3.09 0.60
C MET A 130 12.39 -1.58 0.33
N LEU A 131 13.53 -0.89 0.34
CA LEU A 131 13.59 0.53 0.00
C LEU A 131 13.22 0.77 -1.47
N ALA A 132 13.78 -0.01 -2.40
CA ALA A 132 13.46 0.09 -3.82
C ALA A 132 11.99 -0.26 -4.11
N ALA A 133 11.49 -1.34 -3.49
CA ALA A 133 10.08 -1.71 -3.55
C ALA A 133 9.18 -0.58 -3.01
N GLY A 134 9.57 0.08 -1.91
CA GLY A 134 8.87 1.23 -1.37
C GLY A 134 8.78 2.41 -2.35
N VAL A 135 9.87 2.71 -3.07
CA VAL A 135 9.86 3.75 -4.11
C VAL A 135 8.90 3.38 -5.26
N ILE A 136 8.92 2.11 -5.70
CA ILE A 136 8.01 1.61 -6.74
C ILE A 136 6.55 1.75 -6.31
N PHE A 137 6.21 1.28 -5.11
CA PHE A 137 4.84 1.36 -4.59
C PHE A 137 4.37 2.80 -4.40
N ARG A 138 5.24 3.69 -3.93
CA ARG A 138 4.93 5.12 -3.84
C ARG A 138 4.62 5.74 -5.22
N GLY A 139 5.39 5.35 -6.24
CA GLY A 139 5.12 5.75 -7.62
C GLY A 139 3.79 5.21 -8.13
N LEU A 140 3.57 3.91 -7.95
CA LEU A 140 2.38 3.20 -8.42
C LEU A 140 1.06 3.80 -7.89
N PHE A 141 1.06 4.16 -6.61
CA PHE A 141 -0.11 4.66 -5.88
C PHE A 141 -0.19 6.20 -5.83
N GLN A 142 0.53 6.92 -6.69
CA GLN A 142 0.38 8.38 -6.75
C GLN A 142 -1.05 8.79 -7.12
N GLU A 143 -1.53 9.83 -6.46
CA GLU A 143 -2.88 10.38 -6.66
C GLU A 143 -3.07 10.91 -8.08
N ASN A 144 -2.05 11.61 -8.62
CA ASN A 144 -2.06 12.10 -9.99
C ASN A 144 -2.05 10.91 -10.98
N PRO A 145 -3.12 10.71 -11.79
CA PRO A 145 -3.20 9.61 -12.75
C PRO A 145 -2.11 9.64 -13.83
N GLN A 146 -1.48 10.80 -14.08
CA GLN A 146 -0.35 10.88 -15.03
C GLN A 146 0.95 10.28 -14.48
N LEU A 147 1.06 10.18 -13.16
CA LEU A 147 2.24 9.66 -12.46
C LEU A 147 1.98 8.28 -11.83
N GLY A 148 0.75 8.04 -11.36
CA GLY A 148 0.36 6.82 -10.67
C GLY A 148 -0.36 5.84 -11.57
N ALA A 149 0.26 4.68 -11.82
CA ALA A 149 -0.29 3.65 -12.69
C ALA A 149 -1.65 3.09 -12.22
N VAL A 150 -1.87 2.98 -10.90
CA VAL A 150 -3.16 2.49 -10.37
C VAL A 150 -4.28 3.48 -10.65
N ASN A 151 -4.03 4.77 -10.42
CA ASN A 151 -5.03 5.79 -10.71
C ASN A 151 -5.20 6.04 -12.20
N ALA A 152 -4.13 5.90 -13.01
CA ALA A 152 -4.23 5.89 -14.47
C ALA A 152 -5.23 4.83 -14.96
N ALA A 153 -5.12 3.61 -14.42
CA ALA A 153 -6.01 2.51 -14.77
C ALA A 153 -7.46 2.78 -14.31
N ILE A 154 -7.66 3.24 -13.07
CA ILE A 154 -8.99 3.54 -12.53
C ILE A 154 -9.68 4.64 -13.33
N VAL A 155 -8.97 5.74 -13.58
CA VAL A 155 -9.52 6.87 -14.34
C VAL A 155 -9.76 6.48 -15.79
N GLY A 156 -8.85 5.72 -16.41
CA GLY A 156 -9.03 5.22 -17.78
C GLY A 156 -10.24 4.30 -17.94
N VAL A 157 -10.50 3.43 -16.95
CA VAL A 157 -11.73 2.61 -16.93
C VAL A 157 -12.95 3.49 -16.74
N ASN A 158 -12.93 4.43 -15.78
CA ASN A 158 -14.06 5.34 -15.54
C ASN A 158 -14.37 6.20 -16.77
N SER A 159 -13.36 6.67 -17.51
CA SER A 159 -13.58 7.45 -18.73
C SER A 159 -14.23 6.66 -19.85
N VAL A 160 -14.10 5.33 -19.90
CA VAL A 160 -14.79 4.48 -20.88
C VAL A 160 -16.28 4.34 -20.56
N PHE A 161 -16.65 4.43 -19.28
CA PHE A 161 -18.04 4.26 -18.83
C PHE A 161 -18.75 5.60 -18.54
N SER A 162 -18.10 6.74 -18.77
CA SER A 162 -18.66 8.07 -18.53
C SER A 162 -18.83 8.81 -19.85
N ASP A 163 -20.07 9.00 -20.30
CA ASP A 163 -20.39 9.70 -21.56
C ASP A 163 -20.36 11.25 -21.45
N GLN A 164 -19.99 11.80 -20.29
CA GLN A 164 -19.97 13.25 -20.05
C GLN A 164 -18.57 13.82 -20.18
N ALA A 165 -18.40 14.79 -21.09
CA ALA A 165 -17.18 15.58 -21.16
C ALA A 165 -17.12 16.52 -19.94
N SER A 166 -16.00 16.50 -19.23
CA SER A 166 -15.76 17.32 -18.04
C SER A 166 -14.83 18.48 -18.39
N TYR A 167 -15.33 19.70 -18.25
CA TYR A 167 -14.61 20.95 -18.56
C TYR A 167 -14.31 21.76 -17.29
N PRO A 168 -13.38 21.30 -16.43
CA PRO A 168 -13.12 21.96 -15.16
C PRO A 168 -12.54 23.37 -15.36
N GLY A 169 -13.06 24.30 -14.56
CA GLY A 169 -12.66 25.70 -14.59
C GLY A 169 -13.38 26.55 -15.65
N ALA A 170 -14.32 25.96 -16.41
CA ALA A 170 -15.19 26.72 -17.29
C ALA A 170 -15.99 27.78 -16.52
N LYS A 171 -16.09 28.98 -17.07
CA LYS A 171 -16.88 30.09 -16.54
C LYS A 171 -17.60 30.79 -17.70
N PRO A 172 -18.83 31.28 -17.51
CA PRO A 172 -19.46 32.09 -18.54
C PRO A 172 -18.67 33.38 -18.74
N ARG A 173 -18.71 33.91 -19.96
CA ARG A 173 -18.21 35.26 -20.21
C ARG A 173 -19.22 36.29 -19.71
N ASP A 174 -18.73 37.26 -18.96
CA ASP A 174 -19.55 38.36 -18.45
C ASP A 174 -20.13 39.20 -19.59
N GLY A 175 -21.41 39.60 -19.47
CA GLY A 175 -22.07 40.52 -20.40
C GLY A 175 -22.82 39.89 -21.58
N PHE A 176 -22.91 38.55 -21.65
CA PHE A 176 -23.56 37.82 -22.75
C PHE A 176 -24.82 37.05 -22.33
N GLY A 177 -25.56 37.54 -21.34
CA GLY A 177 -26.86 36.96 -20.93
C GLY A 177 -26.76 35.56 -20.31
N VAL A 178 -25.59 35.21 -19.78
CA VAL A 178 -25.32 33.92 -19.12
C VAL A 178 -24.74 34.19 -17.74
N VAL A 179 -25.28 33.51 -16.73
CA VAL A 179 -24.88 33.62 -15.32
C VAL A 179 -24.44 32.27 -14.79
N ALA A 180 -23.50 32.27 -13.84
CA ALA A 180 -23.11 31.07 -13.10
C ALA A 180 -23.60 31.16 -11.66
N ASP A 181 -24.30 30.14 -11.19
CA ASP A 181 -24.71 29.99 -9.79
C ASP A 181 -24.49 28.55 -9.31
N GLN A 182 -23.80 28.40 -8.18
CA GLN A 182 -23.47 27.09 -7.58
C GLN A 182 -22.91 26.03 -8.57
N GLY A 183 -22.13 26.46 -9.56
CA GLY A 183 -21.53 25.59 -10.57
C GLY A 183 -22.42 25.31 -11.79
N VAL A 184 -23.71 25.68 -11.76
CA VAL A 184 -24.59 25.66 -12.93
C VAL A 184 -24.38 26.94 -13.73
N ILE A 185 -24.19 26.81 -15.05
CA ILE A 185 -24.10 27.96 -15.96
C ILE A 185 -25.41 28.02 -16.74
N ALA A 186 -26.15 29.11 -16.68
CA ALA A 186 -27.48 29.19 -17.27
C ALA A 186 -27.77 30.56 -17.87
N SER A 187 -28.76 30.61 -18.74
CA SER A 187 -29.36 31.86 -19.22
C SER A 187 -29.78 32.76 -18.04
N GLU A 188 -29.55 34.06 -18.20
CA GLU A 188 -29.87 35.10 -17.22
C GLU A 188 -31.39 35.29 -17.08
N GLY A 189 -32.13 35.14 -18.18
CA GLY A 189 -33.59 35.18 -18.25
C GLY A 189 -34.18 33.89 -18.83
N GLU A 190 -35.50 33.85 -18.95
CA GLU A 190 -36.19 32.74 -19.60
C GLU A 190 -36.19 32.90 -21.13
N VAL A 191 -36.14 31.76 -21.81
CA VAL A 191 -35.93 31.60 -23.24
C VAL A 191 -37.12 30.85 -23.83
N ALA A 192 -37.76 31.40 -24.85
CA ALA A 192 -38.91 30.78 -25.51
C ALA A 192 -38.46 29.79 -26.60
N PRO A 193 -39.20 28.69 -26.84
CA PRO A 193 -38.99 27.85 -28.03
C PRO A 193 -39.01 28.67 -29.34
N GLY A 194 -38.14 28.31 -30.28
CA GLY A 194 -37.86 29.05 -31.51
C GLY A 194 -36.72 30.07 -31.40
N SER A 195 -36.03 30.14 -30.26
CA SER A 195 -34.91 31.05 -30.05
C SER A 195 -33.56 30.32 -29.92
N VAL A 196 -32.48 31.10 -30.05
CA VAL A 196 -31.10 30.63 -29.94
C VAL A 196 -30.49 31.13 -28.63
N GLN A 197 -29.89 30.24 -27.84
CA GLN A 197 -29.16 30.57 -26.62
C GLN A 197 -27.73 30.03 -26.68
N ASP A 198 -26.78 30.91 -26.93
CA ASP A 198 -25.36 30.54 -26.95
C ASP A 198 -24.72 30.64 -25.55
N PHE A 199 -23.64 29.90 -25.35
CA PHE A 199 -22.87 29.86 -24.10
C PHE A 199 -21.39 30.10 -24.39
N PRO A 200 -20.94 31.37 -24.42
CA PRO A 200 -19.53 31.70 -24.50
C PRO A 200 -18.86 31.39 -23.16
N LEU A 201 -18.00 30.37 -23.14
CA LEU A 201 -17.26 29.94 -21.95
C LEU A 201 -15.79 30.33 -22.03
N THR A 202 -15.19 30.64 -20.89
CA THR A 202 -13.76 30.90 -20.72
C THR A 202 -13.18 30.02 -19.61
N GLY A 203 -11.86 30.02 -19.43
CA GLY A 203 -11.20 29.30 -18.31
C GLY A 203 -10.98 27.79 -18.53
N VAL A 204 -11.53 27.21 -19.59
CA VAL A 204 -11.25 25.82 -20.00
C VAL A 204 -9.79 25.70 -20.46
N ARG A 205 -9.05 24.75 -19.87
CA ARG A 205 -7.68 24.47 -20.28
C ARG A 205 -7.66 23.76 -21.63
N GLN A 206 -6.68 24.08 -22.47
CA GLN A 206 -6.53 23.45 -23.78
C GLN A 206 -6.40 21.92 -23.72
N SER A 207 -5.77 21.39 -22.67
CA SER A 207 -5.66 19.94 -22.43
C SER A 207 -6.99 19.24 -22.18
N ASN A 208 -8.05 19.98 -21.86
CA ASN A 208 -9.37 19.46 -21.52
C ASN A 208 -10.34 19.57 -22.71
N VAL A 209 -9.93 20.19 -23.83
CA VAL A 209 -10.74 20.24 -25.05
C VAL A 209 -10.48 18.95 -25.84
N PRO A 210 -11.51 18.12 -26.10
CA PRO A 210 -11.36 16.87 -26.84
C PRO A 210 -10.76 17.08 -28.25
N GLU A 211 -10.00 16.10 -28.75
CA GLU A 211 -9.39 16.18 -30.09
C GLU A 211 -10.44 16.24 -31.21
N GLU A 212 -11.62 15.70 -30.98
CA GLU A 212 -12.77 15.75 -31.89
C GLU A 212 -13.44 17.14 -31.96
N ALA A 213 -13.09 18.06 -31.06
CA ALA A 213 -13.65 19.41 -31.03
C ALA A 213 -13.29 20.20 -32.32
N ARG A 214 -14.34 20.63 -33.02
CA ARG A 214 -14.24 21.45 -34.23
C ARG A 214 -14.39 22.92 -33.90
N ASP A 215 -14.19 23.76 -34.90
CA ASP A 215 -14.51 25.18 -34.76
C ASP A 215 -16.00 25.33 -34.47
N ALA A 216 -16.33 26.29 -33.60
CA ALA A 216 -17.67 26.53 -33.14
C ALA A 216 -18.60 26.85 -34.32
N GLN A 217 -19.79 26.24 -34.33
CA GLN A 217 -20.76 26.41 -35.41
C GLN A 217 -21.99 27.14 -34.91
N ALA A 218 -22.38 28.23 -35.56
CA ALA A 218 -23.61 28.94 -35.23
C ALA A 218 -24.84 28.19 -35.75
N VAL A 219 -25.86 28.06 -34.91
CA VAL A 219 -27.13 27.43 -35.33
C VAL A 219 -27.97 28.43 -36.11
N SER A 220 -28.40 28.05 -37.32
CA SER A 220 -29.01 28.98 -38.30
C SER A 220 -30.54 28.85 -38.45
N SER A 221 -31.17 27.81 -37.88
CA SER A 221 -32.61 27.58 -37.98
C SER A 221 -33.14 26.79 -36.77
N VAL A 222 -34.14 27.31 -36.08
CA VAL A 222 -34.77 26.68 -34.90
C VAL A 222 -36.27 26.53 -35.16
N SER A 223 -36.80 25.32 -34.95
CA SER A 223 -38.26 25.09 -34.99
C SER A 223 -38.96 25.83 -33.85
N GLY A 224 -40.24 26.17 -33.99
CA GLY A 224 -41.02 26.84 -32.93
C GLY A 224 -41.24 26.01 -31.66
N THR A 225 -40.75 24.78 -31.62
CA THR A 225 -40.84 23.83 -30.49
C THR A 225 -39.46 23.38 -29.99
N GLU A 226 -38.40 24.09 -30.39
CA GLU A 226 -37.01 23.74 -30.09
C GLU A 226 -36.28 24.94 -29.50
N ILE A 227 -35.26 24.68 -28.67
CA ILE A 227 -34.27 25.70 -28.32
C ILE A 227 -32.91 25.15 -28.75
N SER A 228 -32.17 25.94 -29.51
CA SER A 228 -30.85 25.55 -29.99
C SER A 228 -29.80 26.58 -29.58
N GLY A 229 -28.54 26.22 -29.74
CA GLY A 229 -27.44 27.15 -29.60
C GLY A 229 -26.11 26.43 -29.60
N THR A 230 -25.08 27.17 -29.22
CA THR A 230 -23.72 26.67 -29.28
C THR A 230 -23.00 26.95 -27.97
N VAL A 231 -22.39 25.92 -27.40
CA VAL A 231 -21.47 26.04 -26.26
C VAL A 231 -20.04 26.03 -26.79
N PHE A 232 -19.30 27.11 -26.60
CA PHE A 232 -17.97 27.25 -27.19
C PHE A 232 -16.98 27.92 -26.24
N LEU A 233 -15.70 27.60 -26.46
CA LEU A 233 -14.58 28.26 -25.82
C LEU A 233 -14.34 29.60 -26.51
N ASP A 234 -14.73 30.66 -25.81
CA ASP A 234 -14.69 32.03 -26.30
C ASP A 234 -13.30 32.65 -26.14
N VAL A 235 -12.27 31.96 -26.63
CA VAL A 235 -10.87 32.41 -26.59
C VAL A 235 -10.16 31.91 -27.85
N ILE A 236 -9.52 32.81 -28.60
CA ILE A 236 -8.65 32.44 -29.72
C ILE A 236 -7.20 32.31 -29.26
N ARG A 237 -6.53 31.25 -29.70
CA ARG A 237 -5.12 30.99 -29.36
C ARG A 237 -4.22 32.09 -29.94
N GLY A 238 -3.48 32.77 -29.07
CA GLY A 238 -2.58 33.86 -29.46
C GLY A 238 -3.19 35.27 -29.36
N GLY A 239 -4.46 35.37 -28.92
CA GLY A 239 -5.18 36.63 -28.80
C GLY A 239 -5.90 37.03 -30.09
N GLY A 240 -6.92 37.90 -29.95
CA GLY A 240 -7.83 38.29 -31.03
C GLY A 240 -9.23 37.69 -30.87
N GLY A 241 -10.09 37.95 -31.86
CA GLY A 241 -11.51 37.58 -31.88
C GLY A 241 -12.40 38.60 -31.18
N VAL A 242 -13.70 38.56 -31.49
CA VAL A 242 -14.72 39.40 -30.86
C VAL A 242 -15.43 38.61 -29.77
N ASP A 243 -15.38 39.07 -28.52
CA ASP A 243 -16.03 38.40 -27.39
C ASP A 243 -17.51 38.07 -27.67
N GLY A 244 -17.93 36.85 -27.37
CA GLY A 244 -19.29 36.35 -27.58
C GLY A 244 -19.67 35.98 -29.01
N GLU A 245 -18.86 36.32 -30.04
CA GLU A 245 -19.17 35.94 -31.42
C GLU A 245 -18.61 34.56 -31.80
N ILE A 246 -19.35 33.80 -32.60
CA ILE A 246 -18.89 32.50 -33.11
C ILE A 246 -18.03 32.74 -34.35
N GLU A 247 -16.71 32.54 -34.22
CA GLU A 247 -15.73 32.82 -35.27
C GLU A 247 -14.74 31.66 -35.45
N ALA A 248 -14.09 31.60 -36.62
CA ALA A 248 -13.04 30.62 -36.90
C ALA A 248 -11.91 30.72 -35.86
N GLY A 249 -11.47 29.57 -35.35
CA GLY A 249 -10.47 29.49 -34.28
C GLY A 249 -11.02 29.43 -32.86
N LYS A 250 -12.30 29.75 -32.62
CA LYS A 250 -12.99 29.42 -31.36
C LYS A 250 -13.51 27.99 -31.42
N LYS A 251 -13.25 27.18 -30.40
CA LYS A 251 -13.59 25.76 -30.40
C LYS A 251 -14.96 25.52 -29.78
N GLY A 252 -15.78 24.72 -30.46
CA GLY A 252 -16.98 24.14 -29.84
C GLY A 252 -16.60 23.21 -28.70
N LEU A 253 -17.46 23.10 -27.68
CA LEU A 253 -17.24 22.21 -26.55
C LEU A 253 -18.19 21.00 -26.66
N PRO A 254 -17.75 19.87 -27.25
CA PRO A 254 -18.58 18.66 -27.40
C PRO A 254 -18.88 17.97 -26.06
N GLY A 255 -19.96 17.20 -26.01
CA GLY A 255 -20.28 16.35 -24.85
C GLY A 255 -20.80 17.09 -23.62
N ILE A 256 -21.15 18.38 -23.75
CA ILE A 256 -21.79 19.17 -22.69
C ILE A 256 -23.29 18.87 -22.72
N ARG A 257 -23.84 18.53 -21.56
CA ARG A 257 -25.29 18.42 -21.37
C ARG A 257 -25.92 19.80 -21.22
N VAL A 258 -27.02 20.04 -21.92
CA VAL A 258 -27.82 21.27 -21.84
C VAL A 258 -29.26 20.88 -21.49
N ASP A 259 -29.78 21.43 -20.40
CA ASP A 259 -31.14 21.18 -19.90
C ASP A 259 -32.04 22.40 -20.14
N ALA A 260 -33.29 22.17 -20.55
CA ALA A 260 -34.36 23.16 -20.52
C ALA A 260 -35.14 23.01 -19.22
N VAL A 261 -35.02 23.99 -18.33
CA VAL A 261 -35.60 23.97 -16.98
C VAL A 261 -36.83 24.88 -16.95
N ALA A 262 -37.99 24.31 -16.61
CA ALA A 262 -39.24 25.08 -16.45
C ALA A 262 -39.24 25.89 -15.14
N ALA A 263 -40.18 26.82 -14.98
CA ALA A 263 -40.30 27.68 -13.79
C ALA A 263 -40.51 26.90 -12.47
N ASP A 264 -41.02 25.67 -12.53
CA ASP A 264 -41.18 24.75 -11.40
C ASP A 264 -39.87 23.99 -11.03
N GLY A 265 -38.79 24.20 -11.78
CA GLY A 265 -37.50 23.54 -11.63
C GLY A 265 -37.40 22.17 -12.30
N SER A 266 -38.44 21.70 -12.99
CA SER A 266 -38.43 20.44 -13.73
C SER A 266 -37.67 20.57 -15.06
N ILE A 267 -36.92 19.51 -15.42
CA ILE A 267 -36.24 19.42 -16.73
C ILE A 267 -37.26 18.90 -17.74
N ARG A 268 -37.60 19.72 -18.74
CA ARG A 268 -38.60 19.39 -19.79
C ARG A 268 -37.97 18.82 -21.05
N GLY A 269 -36.70 19.10 -21.29
CA GLY A 269 -35.90 18.51 -22.35
C GLY A 269 -34.41 18.66 -22.05
N PHE A 270 -33.60 17.85 -22.71
CA PHE A 270 -32.15 17.99 -22.67
C PHE A 270 -31.52 17.64 -24.01
N ALA A 271 -30.31 18.14 -24.24
CA ALA A 271 -29.48 17.82 -25.39
C ALA A 271 -28.02 17.66 -24.96
N THR A 272 -27.22 17.04 -25.81
CA THR A 272 -25.77 16.97 -25.66
C THR A 272 -25.11 17.66 -26.84
N THR A 273 -24.12 18.51 -26.59
CA THR A 273 -23.44 19.26 -27.64
C THR A 273 -22.64 18.35 -28.58
N GLY A 274 -22.72 18.67 -29.88
CA GLY A 274 -21.93 18.02 -30.93
C GLY A 274 -20.49 18.54 -31.03
N ALA A 275 -19.76 18.07 -32.04
CA ALA A 275 -18.35 18.37 -32.25
C ALA A 275 -18.05 19.88 -32.42
N GLY A 276 -18.98 20.66 -32.97
CA GLY A 276 -18.89 22.12 -33.10
C GLY A 276 -19.53 22.88 -31.93
N GLY A 277 -19.91 22.19 -30.84
CA GLY A 277 -20.55 22.78 -29.67
C GLY A 277 -22.06 23.02 -29.83
N GLU A 278 -22.63 22.72 -30.99
CA GLU A 278 -24.04 22.88 -31.30
C GLU A 278 -24.92 21.93 -30.48
N TYR A 279 -26.08 22.41 -30.03
CA TYR A 279 -27.12 21.59 -29.38
C TYR A 279 -28.51 22.03 -29.84
N THR A 280 -29.46 21.10 -29.79
CA THR A 280 -30.90 21.36 -30.02
C THR A 280 -31.70 20.55 -29.00
N ILE A 281 -32.46 21.25 -28.16
CA ILE A 281 -33.41 20.66 -27.22
C ILE A 281 -34.77 20.60 -27.92
N GLU A 282 -35.23 19.39 -28.19
CA GLU A 282 -36.50 19.13 -28.88
C GLU A 282 -37.66 18.85 -27.91
N GLY A 283 -38.89 18.95 -28.42
CA GLY A 283 -40.09 18.54 -27.68
C GLY A 283 -40.56 19.52 -26.61
N LEU A 284 -40.25 20.81 -26.75
CA LEU A 284 -40.68 21.85 -25.82
C LEU A 284 -42.07 22.38 -26.16
N ASP A 285 -42.86 22.69 -25.14
CA ASP A 285 -44.22 23.19 -25.28
C ASP A 285 -44.24 24.63 -25.85
N ALA A 286 -44.95 24.82 -26.95
CA ALA A 286 -45.06 26.11 -27.63
C ALA A 286 -45.83 27.12 -26.74
N GLY A 287 -45.18 28.24 -26.42
CA GLY A 287 -45.74 29.32 -25.59
C GLY A 287 -45.31 29.29 -24.12
N GLU A 288 -44.58 28.26 -23.68
CA GLU A 288 -43.86 28.27 -22.40
C GLU A 288 -42.46 28.89 -22.56
N THR A 289 -41.86 29.26 -21.44
CA THR A 289 -40.52 29.83 -21.35
C THR A 289 -39.66 28.98 -20.42
N TYR A 290 -38.40 28.80 -20.78
CA TYR A 290 -37.49 27.88 -20.10
C TYR A 290 -36.19 28.59 -19.75
N ARG A 291 -35.61 28.24 -18.60
CA ARG A 291 -34.22 28.57 -18.32
C ARG A 291 -33.33 27.48 -18.92
N VAL A 292 -32.54 27.83 -19.92
CA VAL A 292 -31.54 26.92 -20.49
C VAL A 292 -30.32 26.89 -19.56
N ALA A 293 -29.93 25.70 -19.12
CA ALA A 293 -28.89 25.50 -18.12
C ALA A 293 -27.90 24.40 -18.51
N LEU A 294 -26.63 24.62 -18.23
CA LEU A 294 -25.53 23.66 -18.27
C LEU A 294 -25.33 23.16 -16.82
N PRO A 295 -25.67 21.90 -16.51
CA PRO A 295 -25.49 21.35 -15.17
C PRO A 295 -24.04 21.40 -14.68
N ALA A 296 -23.87 21.52 -13.37
CA ALA A 296 -22.54 21.58 -12.75
C ALA A 296 -21.65 20.36 -13.07
N ALA A 297 -22.26 19.19 -13.30
CA ALA A 297 -21.57 17.96 -13.68
C ALA A 297 -20.73 18.11 -14.97
N ASN A 298 -21.10 19.02 -15.88
CA ASN A 298 -20.31 19.32 -17.08
C ASN A 298 -18.93 19.94 -16.77
N PHE A 299 -18.76 20.50 -15.58
CA PHE A 299 -17.60 21.30 -15.19
C PHE A 299 -16.84 20.71 -14.00
N ASP A 300 -17.15 19.47 -13.63
CA ASP A 300 -16.38 18.74 -12.64
C ASP A 300 -14.98 18.43 -13.18
N ALA A 301 -14.05 18.07 -12.29
CA ALA A 301 -12.68 17.71 -12.66
C ALA A 301 -12.57 16.34 -13.37
N GLY A 302 -13.70 15.73 -13.74
CA GLY A 302 -13.77 14.34 -14.18
C GLY A 302 -13.49 13.35 -13.05
N ALA A 303 -13.34 12.07 -13.39
CA ALA A 303 -12.94 11.04 -12.44
C ALA A 303 -11.55 11.37 -11.86
N GLN A 304 -11.51 11.81 -10.61
CA GLN A 304 -10.25 12.04 -9.91
C GLN A 304 -9.63 10.72 -9.44
N GLY A 305 -8.30 10.66 -9.42
CA GLY A 305 -7.58 9.54 -8.83
C GLY A 305 -7.91 9.39 -7.34
N VAL A 306 -7.86 8.16 -6.84
CA VAL A 306 -8.06 7.87 -5.42
C VAL A 306 -6.80 8.24 -4.64
N SER A 307 -6.96 8.94 -3.50
CA SER A 307 -5.85 9.32 -2.63
C SER A 307 -5.38 8.15 -1.75
N TRP A 308 -4.79 7.13 -2.38
CA TRP A 308 -4.27 5.92 -1.73
C TRP A 308 -3.19 6.21 -0.68
N LEU A 309 -2.41 7.28 -0.88
CA LEU A 309 -1.33 7.68 0.01
C LEU A 309 -1.78 8.63 1.13
N SER A 310 -3.09 8.87 1.27
CA SER A 310 -3.67 9.62 2.38
C SER A 310 -3.54 8.88 3.71
N SER A 311 -3.68 9.61 4.83
CA SER A 311 -3.58 9.04 6.19
C SER A 311 -4.56 7.90 6.46
N ALA A 312 -5.70 7.85 5.76
CA ALA A 312 -6.70 6.79 5.91
C ALA A 312 -6.24 5.45 5.29
N PHE A 313 -5.57 5.49 4.14
CA PHE A 313 -5.23 4.30 3.36
C PHE A 313 -3.76 3.90 3.45
N ILE A 314 -2.88 4.78 3.96
CA ILE A 314 -1.44 4.58 3.89
C ILE A 314 -0.97 3.28 4.53
N ASN A 315 -1.53 2.89 5.69
CA ASN A 315 -1.16 1.63 6.35
C ASN A 315 -1.51 0.41 5.47
N ALA A 316 -2.65 0.44 4.78
CA ALA A 316 -3.04 -0.64 3.87
C ALA A 316 -2.09 -0.75 2.68
N VAL A 317 -1.67 0.38 2.10
CA VAL A 317 -0.70 0.40 0.98
C VAL A 317 0.66 -0.17 1.40
N ILE A 318 1.16 0.20 2.58
CA ILE A 318 2.45 -0.32 3.08
C ILE A 318 2.35 -1.81 3.41
N ILE A 319 1.25 -2.26 4.03
CA ILE A 319 1.02 -3.69 4.31
C ILE A 319 0.91 -4.47 3.00
N LEU A 320 0.23 -3.94 1.98
CA LEU A 320 0.17 -4.55 0.66
C LEU A 320 1.55 -4.72 0.04
N ALA A 321 2.40 -3.69 0.12
CA ALA A 321 3.80 -3.77 -0.32
C ALA A 321 4.56 -4.87 0.44
N TYR A 322 4.40 -4.95 1.76
CA TYR A 322 5.02 -6.00 2.56
C TYR A 322 4.55 -7.40 2.15
N ILE A 323 3.24 -7.58 1.95
CA ILE A 323 2.66 -8.84 1.49
C ILE A 323 3.23 -9.22 0.13
N TRP A 324 3.32 -8.28 -0.81
CA TRP A 324 3.89 -8.55 -2.13
C TRP A 324 5.35 -9.04 -2.05
N ILE A 325 6.16 -8.49 -1.13
CA ILE A 325 7.56 -8.91 -0.92
C ILE A 325 7.64 -10.30 -0.26
N TRP A 326 6.80 -10.56 0.74
CA TRP A 326 6.95 -11.72 1.63
C TRP A 326 5.98 -12.88 1.35
N ALA A 327 4.94 -12.71 0.55
CA ALA A 327 4.00 -13.79 0.23
C ALA A 327 4.71 -14.95 -0.49
N GLY A 328 5.67 -14.65 -1.38
CA GLY A 328 6.47 -15.67 -2.07
C GLY A 328 7.33 -16.50 -1.12
N PHE A 329 7.92 -15.87 -0.10
CA PHE A 329 8.60 -16.59 0.97
C PHE A 329 7.69 -17.62 1.63
N ALA A 330 6.54 -17.15 2.11
CA ALA A 330 5.60 -17.95 2.87
C ALA A 330 5.11 -19.12 2.00
N MET A 331 4.74 -18.83 0.76
CA MET A 331 4.35 -19.85 -0.21
C MET A 331 5.44 -20.91 -0.43
N VAL A 332 6.69 -20.52 -0.69
CA VAL A 332 7.77 -21.48 -0.97
C VAL A 332 8.07 -22.37 0.24
N MET A 333 8.14 -21.78 1.44
CA MET A 333 8.37 -22.53 2.68
C MET A 333 7.24 -23.50 2.97
N ILE A 334 5.99 -23.05 2.84
CA ILE A 334 4.80 -23.89 3.07
C ILE A 334 4.70 -24.99 2.02
N ALA A 335 4.97 -24.68 0.75
CA ALA A 335 4.98 -25.66 -0.34
C ALA A 335 6.07 -26.73 -0.14
N SER A 336 7.22 -26.35 0.43
CA SER A 336 8.27 -27.30 0.82
C SER A 336 7.78 -28.23 1.93
N GLY A 337 7.08 -27.69 2.93
CA GLY A 337 6.43 -28.48 3.98
C GLY A 337 5.41 -29.46 3.42
N LEU A 338 4.53 -28.99 2.53
CA LEU A 338 3.47 -29.79 1.92
C LEU A 338 4.05 -30.93 1.06
N SER A 339 5.14 -30.67 0.35
CA SER A 339 5.80 -31.67 -0.49
C SER A 339 6.51 -32.77 0.31
N ALA A 340 6.81 -32.53 1.60
CA ALA A 340 7.42 -33.50 2.49
C ALA A 340 6.41 -34.45 3.16
N MET A 341 5.12 -34.16 3.04
CA MET A 341 4.06 -34.96 3.65
C MET A 341 3.70 -36.18 2.81
N ASP A 342 3.38 -37.30 3.47
CA ASP A 342 2.84 -38.47 2.80
C ASP A 342 1.39 -38.21 2.33
N ARG A 343 1.15 -38.40 1.03
CA ARG A 343 -0.17 -38.23 0.41
C ARG A 343 -1.14 -39.35 0.76
N SER A 344 -0.65 -40.50 1.23
CA SER A 344 -1.47 -41.66 1.60
C SER A 344 -2.56 -41.31 2.62
N LEU A 345 -2.25 -40.43 3.59
CA LEU A 345 -3.20 -39.97 4.61
C LEU A 345 -4.36 -39.16 4.01
N GLN A 346 -4.10 -38.37 2.97
CA GLN A 346 -5.13 -37.59 2.29
C GLN A 346 -6.02 -38.49 1.44
N ASP A 347 -5.44 -39.49 0.77
CA ASP A 347 -6.17 -40.44 -0.07
C ASP A 347 -7.01 -41.41 0.77
N ALA A 348 -6.51 -41.83 1.94
CA ALA A 348 -7.28 -42.60 2.91
C ALA A 348 -8.50 -41.81 3.42
N ALA A 349 -8.31 -40.54 3.79
CA ALA A 349 -9.41 -39.70 4.26
C ALA A 349 -10.47 -39.44 3.18
N ARG A 350 -10.07 -39.28 1.91
CA ARG A 350 -11.00 -39.19 0.78
C ARG A 350 -11.79 -40.49 0.58
N THR A 351 -11.16 -41.65 0.83
CA THR A 351 -11.80 -42.96 0.77
C THR A 351 -12.82 -43.14 1.91
N ASP A 352 -12.53 -42.57 3.09
CA ASP A 352 -13.45 -42.52 4.24
C ASP A 352 -14.58 -41.48 4.08
N GLY A 353 -14.70 -40.82 2.91
CA GLY A 353 -15.77 -39.88 2.60
C GLY A 353 -15.54 -38.45 3.12
N ALA A 354 -14.34 -38.10 3.56
CA ALA A 354 -14.03 -36.74 3.99
C ALA A 354 -14.01 -35.78 2.80
N ASN A 355 -14.62 -34.60 2.96
CA ASN A 355 -14.57 -33.54 1.94
C ASN A 355 -13.22 -32.78 1.99
N GLU A 356 -12.88 -32.05 0.93
CA GLU A 356 -11.59 -31.34 0.82
C GLU A 356 -11.36 -30.32 1.96
N TRP A 357 -12.42 -29.70 2.48
CA TRP A 357 -12.31 -28.78 3.62
C TRP A 357 -11.96 -29.52 4.92
N GLN A 358 -12.52 -30.71 5.14
CA GLN A 358 -12.20 -31.58 6.28
C GLN A 358 -10.78 -32.15 6.16
N VAL A 359 -10.37 -32.61 4.97
CA VAL A 359 -9.00 -33.07 4.71
C VAL A 359 -8.02 -31.93 4.99
N PHE A 360 -8.30 -30.72 4.49
CA PHE A 360 -7.45 -29.57 4.72
C PHE A 360 -7.34 -29.20 6.20
N THR A 361 -8.46 -28.99 6.89
CA THR A 361 -8.47 -28.47 8.27
C THR A 361 -8.05 -29.51 9.31
N LYS A 362 -8.36 -30.80 9.11
CA LYS A 362 -8.10 -31.85 10.09
C LYS A 362 -6.83 -32.66 9.83
N ILE A 363 -6.33 -32.69 8.59
CA ILE A 363 -5.15 -33.48 8.23
C ILE A 363 -4.03 -32.56 7.75
N THR A 364 -4.26 -31.78 6.69
CA THR A 364 -3.20 -30.98 6.07
C THR A 364 -2.68 -29.86 6.97
N ALA A 365 -3.56 -29.01 7.51
CA ALA A 365 -3.16 -27.87 8.34
C ALA A 365 -2.48 -28.28 9.66
N PRO A 366 -2.96 -29.30 10.41
CA PRO A 366 -2.27 -29.79 11.61
C PRO A 366 -0.89 -30.39 11.32
N LEU A 367 -0.75 -31.16 10.24
CA LEU A 367 0.55 -31.71 9.82
C LEU A 367 1.50 -30.61 9.32
N LEU A 368 0.98 -29.53 8.73
CA LEU A 368 1.75 -28.34 8.34
C LEU A 368 2.01 -27.35 9.48
N ALA A 369 1.36 -27.48 10.64
CA ALA A 369 1.50 -26.54 11.76
C ALA A 369 2.97 -26.28 12.20
N PRO A 370 3.88 -27.29 12.17
CA PRO A 370 5.32 -27.08 12.29
C PRO A 370 5.84 -25.97 11.38
N VAL A 371 5.58 -26.09 10.08
CA VAL A 371 6.07 -25.17 9.05
C VAL A 371 5.35 -23.83 9.12
N LEU A 372 4.02 -23.83 9.26
CA LEU A 372 3.21 -22.61 9.31
C LEU A 372 3.64 -21.67 10.43
N VAL A 373 3.86 -22.21 11.63
CA VAL A 373 4.24 -21.38 12.76
C VAL A 373 5.72 -20.93 12.62
N VAL A 374 6.61 -21.68 11.96
CA VAL A 374 7.99 -21.21 11.69
C VAL A 374 7.95 -20.01 10.75
N VAL A 375 7.16 -20.10 9.68
CA VAL A 375 6.94 -19.00 8.73
C VAL A 375 6.32 -17.81 9.45
N PHE A 376 5.27 -18.02 10.24
CA PHE A 376 4.60 -16.97 11.00
C PHE A 376 5.56 -16.24 11.96
N ILE A 377 6.35 -16.97 12.75
CA ILE A 377 7.33 -16.38 13.67
C ILE A 377 8.42 -15.62 12.90
N THR A 378 8.88 -16.17 11.78
CA THR A 378 9.89 -15.51 10.93
C THR A 378 9.37 -14.17 10.39
N LEU A 379 8.12 -14.15 9.90
CA LEU A 379 7.47 -12.92 9.45
C LEU A 379 7.23 -11.94 10.60
N LEU A 380 6.80 -12.43 11.77
CA LEU A 380 6.61 -11.63 12.98
C LEU A 380 7.90 -10.89 13.39
N ILE A 381 9.05 -11.57 13.36
CA ILE A 381 10.35 -10.96 13.64
C ILE A 381 10.68 -9.85 12.63
N ASN A 382 10.37 -10.05 11.35
CA ASN A 382 10.62 -9.06 10.30
C ASN A 382 9.69 -7.84 10.41
N VAL A 383 8.42 -8.06 10.78
CA VAL A 383 7.43 -7.00 10.93
C VAL A 383 7.72 -6.10 12.14
N LEU A 384 8.14 -6.68 13.27
CA LEU A 384 8.45 -5.89 14.47
C LEU A 384 9.53 -4.85 14.24
N LYS A 385 10.48 -5.11 13.33
CA LYS A 385 11.57 -4.19 12.98
C LYS A 385 11.33 -3.43 11.67
N ILE A 386 10.09 -3.38 11.19
CA ILE A 386 9.79 -2.76 9.89
C ILE A 386 10.17 -1.27 9.91
N PHE A 387 10.98 -0.85 8.94
CA PHE A 387 11.49 0.51 8.84
C PHE A 387 11.37 1.03 7.41
N ASP A 388 11.99 0.32 6.46
CA ASP A 388 12.20 0.80 5.09
C ASP A 388 10.89 1.22 4.40
N LEU A 389 9.89 0.33 4.37
CA LEU A 389 8.61 0.60 3.69
C LEU A 389 7.84 1.76 4.35
N VAL A 390 7.85 1.81 5.68
CA VAL A 390 7.14 2.85 6.45
C VAL A 390 7.81 4.21 6.31
N TYR A 391 9.13 4.24 6.13
CA TYR A 391 9.87 5.48 5.95
C TYR A 391 9.72 6.06 4.53
N VAL A 392 9.66 5.19 3.51
CA VAL A 392 9.75 5.57 2.09
C VAL A 392 8.39 5.84 1.44
N ILE A 393 7.39 4.97 1.66
CA ILE A 393 6.11 5.01 0.94
C ILE A 393 5.30 6.27 1.31
N PRO A 394 5.10 6.61 2.59
CA PRO A 394 4.24 7.73 2.97
C PRO A 394 4.82 9.09 2.56
N PRO A 395 4.05 9.95 1.88
CA PRO A 395 4.37 11.36 1.78
C PRO A 395 4.29 12.05 3.14
N GLY A 396 4.91 13.23 3.27
CA GLY A 396 5.04 13.95 4.54
C GLY A 396 3.73 14.10 5.33
N ALA A 397 2.62 14.36 4.65
CA ALA A 397 1.31 14.54 5.27
C ALA A 397 0.74 13.27 5.94
N SER A 398 1.05 12.07 5.43
CA SER A 398 0.54 10.80 5.95
C SER A 398 1.59 9.98 6.73
N LYS A 399 2.85 10.44 6.77
CA LYS A 399 3.91 9.83 7.59
C LYS A 399 3.52 9.61 9.05
N PRO A 400 2.90 10.58 9.77
CA PRO A 400 2.51 10.36 11.16
C PRO A 400 1.51 9.22 11.34
N ALA A 401 0.57 9.05 10.40
CA ALA A 401 -0.44 7.99 10.45
C ALA A 401 0.15 6.59 10.24
N ALA A 402 1.26 6.49 9.50
CA ALA A 402 1.98 5.25 9.25
C ALA A 402 3.07 4.92 10.28
N ASN A 403 3.32 5.81 11.25
CA ASN A 403 4.50 5.72 12.12
C ASN A 403 4.59 4.38 12.86
N VAL A 404 5.81 3.89 13.09
CA VAL A 404 6.12 2.63 13.78
C VAL A 404 7.32 2.84 14.71
N ILE A 405 7.47 2.01 15.75
CA ILE A 405 8.48 2.18 16.82
C ILE A 405 9.89 2.33 16.22
N ALA A 406 10.26 1.53 15.22
CA ALA A 406 11.56 1.63 14.57
C ALA A 406 11.79 2.99 13.85
N VAL A 407 10.75 3.52 13.19
CA VAL A 407 10.82 4.83 12.52
C VAL A 407 10.84 5.95 13.57
N GLU A 408 10.01 5.86 14.60
CA GLU A 408 9.98 6.83 15.71
C GLU A 408 11.33 6.90 16.43
N MET A 409 11.91 5.75 16.78
CA MET A 409 13.24 5.63 17.37
C MET A 409 14.30 6.37 16.53
N TRP A 410 14.27 6.17 15.21
CA TRP A 410 15.18 6.84 14.29
C TRP A 410 14.90 8.34 14.18
N THR A 411 13.64 8.76 14.04
CA THR A 411 13.26 10.17 13.90
C THR A 411 13.64 10.97 15.15
N VAL A 412 13.36 10.44 16.33
CA VAL A 412 13.68 11.05 17.62
C VAL A 412 15.20 11.11 17.85
N SER A 413 15.96 10.09 17.45
CA SER A 413 17.41 10.06 17.66
C SER A 413 18.20 10.84 16.61
N PHE A 414 17.84 10.68 15.34
CA PHE A 414 18.65 11.04 14.18
C PHE A 414 17.91 11.91 13.15
N GLY A 415 16.57 11.89 13.13
CA GLY A 415 15.74 12.66 12.17
C GLY A 415 15.55 14.14 12.53
N GLY A 416 16.52 14.76 13.21
CA GLY A 416 16.44 16.14 13.73
C GLY A 416 15.99 16.22 15.19
N GLY A 417 15.52 15.11 15.76
CA GLY A 417 15.12 15.01 17.15
C GLY A 417 16.27 14.95 18.15
N ASN A 418 17.51 14.56 17.81
CA ASN A 418 18.70 14.51 18.69
C ASN A 418 18.46 14.02 20.13
N ASP A 419 17.46 13.18 20.35
CA ASP A 419 17.08 12.65 21.66
C ASP A 419 17.44 11.18 21.74
N HIS A 420 18.71 10.99 22.07
CA HIS A 420 19.30 9.66 22.21
C HIS A 420 18.80 8.96 23.47
N GLY A 421 18.30 9.68 24.47
CA GLY A 421 17.68 9.10 25.67
C GLY A 421 16.37 8.41 25.33
N LEU A 422 15.40 9.16 24.81
CA LEU A 422 14.11 8.63 24.37
C LEU A 422 14.27 7.60 23.25
N GLY A 423 15.13 7.87 22.28
CA GLY A 423 15.46 6.93 21.22
C GLY A 423 15.99 5.59 21.75
N SER A 424 16.87 5.61 22.74
CA SER A 424 17.36 4.37 23.37
C SER A 424 16.24 3.64 24.13
N ALA A 425 15.34 4.36 24.81
CA ALA A 425 14.19 3.74 25.47
C ALA A 425 13.27 3.00 24.47
N LEU A 426 13.03 3.60 23.30
CA LEU A 426 12.27 2.96 22.20
C LEU A 426 12.98 1.74 21.64
N ALA A 427 14.31 1.79 21.51
CA ALA A 427 15.11 0.64 21.09
C ALA A 427 15.00 -0.53 22.09
N ILE A 428 15.00 -0.24 23.40
CA ILE A 428 14.79 -1.25 24.44
C ILE A 428 13.37 -1.82 24.39
N LEU A 429 12.35 -0.98 24.18
CA LEU A 429 10.97 -1.46 23.99
C LEU A 429 10.89 -2.43 22.79
N LEU A 430 11.50 -2.06 21.66
CA LEU A 430 11.56 -2.90 20.47
C LEU A 430 12.26 -4.25 20.77
N LEU A 431 13.39 -4.22 21.47
CA LEU A 431 14.11 -5.42 21.88
C LEU A 431 13.22 -6.34 22.73
N ILE A 432 12.52 -5.79 23.72
CA ILE A 432 11.60 -6.54 24.58
C ILE A 432 10.48 -7.18 23.75
N LEU A 433 9.92 -6.48 22.77
CA LEU A 433 8.87 -7.00 21.89
C LEU A 433 9.35 -8.13 20.97
N VAL A 434 10.63 -8.12 20.56
CA VAL A 434 11.22 -9.15 19.69
C VAL A 434 11.69 -10.39 20.48
N LEU A 435 12.01 -10.25 21.77
CA LEU A 435 12.51 -11.37 22.58
C LEU A 435 11.59 -12.60 22.60
N PRO A 436 10.25 -12.50 22.80
CA PRO A 436 9.36 -13.65 22.81
C PRO A 436 9.42 -14.46 21.51
N SER A 437 9.38 -13.78 20.36
CA SER A 437 9.40 -14.46 19.06
C SER A 437 10.74 -15.15 18.82
N MET A 438 11.87 -14.54 19.23
CA MET A 438 13.19 -15.18 19.18
C MET A 438 13.27 -16.41 20.10
N VAL A 439 12.78 -16.33 21.34
CA VAL A 439 12.82 -17.45 22.29
C VAL A 439 12.00 -18.63 21.77
N ILE A 440 10.79 -18.38 21.25
CA ILE A 440 9.94 -19.43 20.68
C ILE A 440 10.63 -20.06 19.46
N ASN A 441 11.22 -19.24 18.58
CA ASN A 441 11.95 -19.73 17.40
C ASN A 441 13.11 -20.66 17.79
N VAL A 442 13.93 -20.26 18.77
CA VAL A 442 15.07 -21.05 19.25
C VAL A 442 14.64 -22.36 19.90
N ARG A 443 13.57 -22.34 20.71
CA ARG A 443 13.03 -23.56 21.34
C ARG A 443 12.62 -24.57 20.27
N ARG A 444 11.95 -24.11 19.22
CA ARG A 444 11.49 -24.98 18.15
C ARG A 444 12.62 -25.62 17.34
N PHE A 445 13.66 -24.86 17.00
CA PHE A 445 14.84 -25.42 16.34
C PHE A 445 15.53 -26.51 17.18
N ARG A 446 15.44 -26.43 18.52
CA ARG A 446 15.99 -27.48 19.40
C ARG A 446 15.13 -28.74 19.39
N GLU A 447 13.81 -28.59 19.33
CA GLU A 447 12.88 -29.73 19.23
C GLU A 447 13.03 -30.48 17.90
N GLU A 448 13.24 -29.76 16.80
CA GLU A 448 13.48 -30.38 15.48
C GLU A 448 14.80 -31.16 15.40
N ARG A 449 15.85 -30.72 16.09
CA ARG A 449 17.14 -31.47 16.17
C ARG A 449 17.08 -32.69 17.11
N GLY A 450 16.05 -32.77 17.95
CA GLY A 450 15.83 -33.88 18.88
C GLY A 450 14.97 -35.00 18.31
N ARG A 451 14.35 -34.80 17.15
CA ARG A 451 13.63 -35.81 16.36
C ARG A 451 14.54 -36.30 15.23
#